data_AF-A0A553AC97-F1
#
_entry.id   AF-A0A553AC97-F1
#
_cell.length_a   1.000
_cell.length_b   1.000
_cell.length_c   1.000
_cell.angle_alpha   90.00
_cell.angle_beta   90.00
_cell.angle_gamma   90.00
#
_symmetry.space_group_name_H-M   'P 1'
#
loop_
_entity.id
_entity.type
_entity.pdbx_description
1 polymer ?
#
loop_
_entity_poly.entity_id
_entity_poly.type
_entity_poly.pdbx_seq_one_letter_code
_entity_poly.pdbx_strand_id
1 'polypeptide(L)'
;MRKHISIVILISIITLSCNKSQQIANDFELNQIVTKSNKIIIKTKKSNETEGTRNDSSFESYNTLETKSDQQIKSLGGTLRQPTKTDYCCCPQTNYSISFYKDDKRIGIYFVDTIEFKNKVRVFEGSYQYSMIIEKEFWKNYLKELKPEN
;
A
#
# COMPACT_ATOMS: atom_id res chain seq x y z
N MET A 1 -6.78 -43.57 27.11
CA MET A 1 -7.33 -42.62 26.10
C MET A 1 -7.38 -41.16 26.58
N ARG A 2 -6.38 -40.64 27.31
CA ARG A 2 -6.41 -39.24 27.85
C ARG A 2 -5.28 -38.33 27.35
N LYS A 3 -4.24 -38.87 26.70
CA LYS A 3 -3.06 -38.09 26.26
C LYS A 3 -3.18 -37.50 24.85
N HIS A 4 -4.05 -38.03 24.01
CA HIS A 4 -4.23 -37.54 22.64
C HIS A 4 -5.17 -36.33 22.52
N ILE A 5 -6.01 -36.07 23.52
CA ILE A 5 -6.96 -34.93 23.51
C ILE A 5 -6.22 -33.60 23.77
N SER A 6 -5.18 -33.60 24.62
CA SER A 6 -4.42 -32.38 24.96
C SER A 6 -3.55 -31.85 23.80
N ILE A 7 -3.09 -32.71 22.89
CA ILE A 7 -2.24 -32.31 21.75
C ILE A 7 -3.07 -31.62 20.66
N VAL A 8 -4.32 -32.04 20.46
CA VAL A 8 -5.22 -31.44 19.46
C VAL A 8 -5.62 -30.01 19.84
N ILE A 9 -5.79 -29.74 21.14
CA ILE A 9 -6.12 -28.39 21.64
C ILE A 9 -4.94 -27.43 21.45
N LEU A 10 -3.70 -27.88 21.68
CA LEU A 10 -2.51 -27.03 21.51
C LEU A 10 -2.29 -26.62 20.04
N ILE A 11 -2.55 -27.53 19.10
CA ILE A 11 -2.43 -27.27 17.65
C ILE A 11 -3.54 -26.30 17.17
N SER A 12 -4.72 -26.35 17.78
CA SER A 12 -5.85 -25.48 17.43
C SER A 12 -5.63 -24.01 17.81
N ILE A 13 -4.85 -23.74 18.87
CA ILE A 13 -4.58 -22.37 19.36
C ILE A 13 -3.53 -21.67 18.48
N ILE A 14 -2.62 -22.42 17.86
CA ILE A 14 -1.52 -21.86 17.06
C ILE A 14 -2.04 -21.37 15.68
N THR A 15 -3.04 -22.01 15.08
CA THR A 15 -3.51 -21.67 13.73
C THR A 15 -4.47 -20.47 13.69
N LEU A 16 -5.12 -20.12 14.80
CA LEU A 16 -6.04 -18.96 14.86
C LEU A 16 -5.35 -17.64 15.23
N SER A 17 -4.10 -17.66 15.69
CA SER A 17 -3.40 -16.46 16.18
C SER A 17 -2.48 -15.78 15.16
N CYS A 18 -2.07 -16.45 14.08
CA CYS A 18 -1.13 -15.88 13.11
C CYS A 18 -1.73 -14.76 12.25
N ASN A 19 -2.97 -14.91 11.77
CA ASN A 19 -3.53 -13.96 10.79
C ASN A 19 -3.91 -12.60 11.41
N LYS A 20 -4.45 -12.58 12.63
CA LYS A 20 -4.85 -11.32 13.31
C LYS A 20 -3.65 -10.48 13.75
N SER A 21 -2.60 -11.11 14.26
CA SER A 21 -1.41 -10.40 14.74
C SER A 21 -0.67 -9.70 13.60
N GLN A 22 -0.55 -10.35 12.46
CA GLN A 22 0.10 -9.79 11.27
C GLN A 22 -0.73 -8.65 10.66
N GLN A 23 -2.06 -8.80 10.65
CA GLN A 23 -2.97 -7.73 10.24
C GLN A 23 -2.82 -6.46 11.10
N ILE A 24 -2.81 -6.63 12.43
CA ILE A 24 -2.62 -5.53 13.39
C ILE A 24 -1.25 -4.85 13.21
N ALA A 25 -0.18 -5.62 13.04
CA ALA A 25 1.17 -5.09 12.83
C ALA A 25 1.28 -4.26 11.54
N ASN A 26 0.67 -4.72 10.45
CA ASN A 26 0.72 -4.03 9.16
C ASN A 26 -0.18 -2.78 9.14
N ASP A 27 -1.34 -2.81 9.83
CA ASP A 27 -2.18 -1.60 10.00
C ASP A 27 -1.44 -0.55 10.81
N PHE A 28 -0.71 -1.00 11.83
CA PHE A 28 0.13 -0.13 12.65
C PHE A 28 1.25 0.52 11.82
N GLU A 29 1.88 -0.21 10.89
CA GLU A 29 2.96 0.31 10.05
C GLU A 29 2.48 1.41 9.08
N LEU A 30 1.47 1.13 8.25
CA LEU A 30 0.94 2.12 7.31
C LEU A 30 0.40 3.35 8.05
N ASN A 31 -0.30 3.14 9.16
CA ASN A 31 -0.83 4.23 9.97
C ASN A 31 0.28 5.11 10.52
N GLN A 32 1.37 4.50 10.97
CA GLN A 32 2.53 5.25 11.42
C GLN A 32 3.19 6.02 10.29
N ILE A 33 3.39 5.39 9.12
CA ILE A 33 4.00 6.05 7.96
C ILE A 33 3.17 7.27 7.56
N VAL A 34 1.86 7.11 7.39
CA VAL A 34 0.95 8.22 7.05
C VAL A 34 1.00 9.33 8.11
N THR A 35 0.90 8.97 9.40
CA THR A 35 0.84 9.96 10.49
C THR A 35 2.14 10.71 10.67
N LYS A 36 3.28 10.07 10.41
CA LYS A 36 4.61 10.68 10.49
C LYS A 36 4.97 11.48 9.25
N SER A 37 4.26 11.29 8.13
CA SER A 37 4.60 11.94 6.86
C SER A 37 4.18 13.40 6.84
N ASN A 38 5.04 14.25 6.28
CA ASN A 38 4.71 15.63 5.90
C ASN A 38 4.69 15.84 4.39
N LYS A 39 5.02 14.80 3.61
CA LYS A 39 5.00 14.83 2.15
C LYS A 39 4.78 13.44 1.57
N ILE A 40 3.96 13.37 0.53
CA ILE A 40 3.79 12.17 -0.31
C ILE A 40 4.14 12.55 -1.74
N ILE A 41 4.91 11.68 -2.39
CA ILE A 41 5.32 11.80 -3.78
C ILE A 41 4.82 10.56 -4.53
N ILE A 42 4.02 10.78 -5.55
CA ILE A 42 3.54 9.74 -6.47
C ILE A 42 4.25 9.89 -7.81
N LYS A 43 4.79 8.78 -8.32
CA LYS A 43 5.43 8.74 -9.63
C LYS A 43 4.84 7.64 -10.48
N THR A 44 4.64 7.95 -11.76
CA THR A 44 4.23 6.96 -12.77
C THR A 44 5.42 6.11 -13.20
N LYS A 45 5.19 4.83 -13.46
CA LYS A 45 6.18 3.92 -14.05
C LYS A 45 6.56 4.37 -15.46
N LYS A 46 7.83 4.26 -15.83
CA LYS A 46 8.29 4.51 -17.21
C LYS A 46 7.71 3.45 -18.16
N SER A 47 7.37 3.85 -19.37
CA SER A 47 6.75 2.96 -20.37
C SER A 47 7.65 1.82 -20.84
N ASN A 48 8.98 1.97 -20.72
CA ASN A 48 9.97 0.98 -21.14
C ASN A 48 10.41 0.01 -20.03
N GLU A 49 9.81 0.11 -18.84
CA GLU A 49 10.18 -0.71 -17.68
C GLU A 49 9.24 -1.90 -17.51
N THR A 50 9.77 -3.03 -17.03
CA THR A 50 8.96 -4.23 -16.79
C THR A 50 8.00 -4.03 -15.63
N GLU A 51 6.87 -4.72 -15.65
CA GLU A 51 5.82 -4.64 -14.61
C GLU A 51 6.35 -4.96 -13.20
N GLY A 52 7.37 -5.84 -13.11
CA GLY A 52 8.02 -6.23 -11.87
C GLY A 52 9.08 -5.27 -11.35
N THR A 53 9.61 -4.34 -12.17
CA THR A 53 10.70 -3.45 -11.73
C THR A 53 10.20 -2.41 -10.72
N ARG A 54 10.96 -2.20 -9.64
CA ARG A 54 10.58 -1.32 -8.51
C ARG A 54 11.69 -0.42 -8.02
N ASN A 55 12.80 -0.37 -8.73
CA ASN A 55 13.87 0.57 -8.39
C ASN A 55 13.42 2.01 -8.69
N ASP A 56 13.99 2.99 -7.98
CA ASP A 56 13.61 4.40 -8.14
C ASP A 56 13.84 4.90 -9.58
N SER A 57 14.81 4.33 -10.30
CA SER A 57 15.10 4.65 -11.70
C SER A 57 14.03 4.20 -12.69
N SER A 58 13.15 3.26 -12.32
CA SER A 58 12.05 2.78 -13.17
C SER A 58 10.84 3.73 -13.20
N PHE A 59 10.86 4.82 -12.44
CA PHE A 59 9.75 5.76 -12.36
C PHE A 59 10.12 7.10 -13.00
N GLU A 60 9.12 7.74 -13.61
CA GLU A 60 9.26 9.03 -14.27
C GLU A 60 9.58 10.12 -13.25
N SER A 61 10.63 10.91 -13.52
CA SER A 61 10.99 12.05 -12.68
C SER A 61 10.12 13.28 -12.97
N TYR A 62 9.67 13.46 -14.21
CA TYR A 62 8.93 14.64 -14.67
C TYR A 62 7.41 14.57 -14.42
N ASN A 63 6.84 13.37 -14.23
CA ASN A 63 5.43 13.16 -13.88
C ASN A 63 5.29 12.88 -12.38
N THR A 64 5.83 13.79 -11.57
CA THR A 64 5.78 13.69 -10.11
C THR A 64 4.57 14.46 -9.57
N LEU A 65 3.71 13.77 -8.82
CA LEU A 65 2.59 14.37 -8.11
C LEU A 65 2.91 14.45 -6.62
N GLU A 66 2.90 15.65 -6.07
CA GLU A 66 3.29 15.91 -4.68
C GLU A 66 2.11 16.48 -3.89
N THR A 67 1.95 16.02 -2.64
CA THR A 67 0.99 16.61 -1.70
C THR A 67 1.41 18.01 -1.31
N LYS A 68 0.46 18.94 -1.36
CA LYS A 68 0.61 20.35 -0.99
C LYS A 68 0.01 20.68 0.38
N SER A 69 -0.73 19.74 0.98
CA SER A 69 -1.35 19.93 2.29
C SER A 69 -1.47 18.64 3.09
N ASP A 70 -1.52 18.79 4.41
CA ASP A 70 -1.83 17.71 5.34
C ASP A 70 -3.18 17.04 5.04
N GLN A 71 -4.13 17.78 4.46
CA GLN A 71 -5.43 17.24 4.10
C GLN A 71 -5.31 16.19 2.99
N GLN A 72 -4.43 16.39 2.01
CA GLN A 72 -4.19 15.40 0.96
C GLN A 72 -3.51 14.14 1.52
N ILE A 73 -2.55 14.31 2.43
CA ILE A 73 -1.90 13.19 3.15
C ILE A 73 -2.94 12.39 3.94
N LYS A 74 -3.80 13.08 4.69
CA LYS A 74 -4.88 12.46 5.49
C LYS A 74 -5.94 11.81 4.61
N SER A 75 -6.27 12.37 3.45
CA SER A 75 -7.22 11.81 2.49
C SER A 75 -6.76 10.43 2.00
N LEU A 76 -5.52 10.34 1.49
CA LEU A 76 -4.96 9.06 1.09
C LEU A 76 -4.86 8.10 2.26
N GLY A 77 -4.38 8.57 3.40
CA GLY A 77 -4.28 7.77 4.62
C GLY A 77 -5.62 7.19 5.07
N GLY A 78 -6.68 8.01 5.10
CA GLY A 78 -8.04 7.60 5.45
C GLY A 78 -8.59 6.55 4.50
N THR A 79 -8.32 6.68 3.20
CA THR A 79 -8.75 5.69 2.21
C THR A 79 -7.92 4.43 2.25
N LEU A 80 -6.60 4.47 2.48
CA LEU A 80 -5.80 3.25 2.62
C LEU A 80 -6.04 2.54 3.96
N ARG A 81 -6.62 3.25 4.96
CA ARG A 81 -7.08 2.69 6.24
C ARG A 81 -8.40 1.91 6.13
N GLN A 82 -9.08 1.98 4.99
CA GLN A 82 -10.25 1.15 4.66
C GLN A 82 -9.95 0.41 3.35
N PRO A 83 -10.54 -0.74 2.96
CA PRO A 83 -11.12 -1.89 3.63
C PRO A 83 -10.37 -3.21 3.22
N THR A 84 -10.91 -4.38 3.59
CA THR A 84 -10.51 -5.76 3.21
C THR A 84 -9.05 -5.93 2.75
N LYS A 85 -8.11 -5.99 3.71
CA LYS A 85 -6.75 -6.46 3.43
C LYS A 85 -6.83 -7.81 2.73
N THR A 86 -6.24 -7.88 1.56
CA THR A 86 -6.07 -9.15 0.86
C THR A 86 -4.69 -9.69 1.18
N ASP A 87 -4.65 -10.98 1.52
CA ASP A 87 -3.41 -11.72 1.75
C ASP A 87 -2.48 -11.67 0.53
N TYR A 88 -1.31 -12.28 0.68
CA TYR A 88 -0.20 -12.36 -0.28
C TYR A 88 -0.55 -12.06 -1.75
N CYS A 89 0.15 -11.06 -2.29
CA CYS A 89 0.01 -10.63 -3.66
C CYS A 89 1.16 -11.24 -4.50
N CYS A 90 0.93 -12.36 -5.19
CA CYS A 90 1.84 -12.71 -6.28
C CYS A 90 1.60 -11.75 -7.44
N CYS A 91 2.67 -11.08 -7.83
CA CYS A 91 2.84 -10.66 -9.21
C CYS A 91 1.90 -9.52 -9.69
N PRO A 92 1.64 -8.46 -8.88
CA PRO A 92 0.96 -7.25 -9.33
C PRO A 92 1.83 -6.46 -10.32
N GLN A 93 1.16 -5.78 -11.24
CA GLN A 93 1.77 -4.87 -12.20
C GLN A 93 2.02 -3.51 -11.55
N THR A 94 3.27 -3.08 -11.51
CA THR A 94 3.62 -1.79 -10.89
C THR A 94 3.43 -0.65 -11.88
N ASN A 95 2.36 0.13 -11.74
CA ASN A 95 2.07 1.31 -12.56
C ASN A 95 2.44 2.63 -11.87
N TYR A 96 2.34 2.71 -10.55
CA TYR A 96 2.75 3.88 -9.77
C TYR A 96 3.56 3.46 -8.53
N SER A 97 4.40 4.39 -8.04
CA SER A 97 4.94 4.36 -6.69
C SER A 97 4.30 5.45 -5.83
N ILE A 98 4.16 5.18 -4.54
CA ILE A 98 3.73 6.12 -3.50
C ILE A 98 4.85 6.16 -2.47
N SER A 99 5.61 7.25 -2.43
CA SER A 99 6.70 7.44 -1.47
C SER A 99 6.28 8.43 -0.39
N PHE A 100 6.45 8.03 0.86
CA PHE A 100 6.12 8.79 2.06
C PHE A 100 7.38 9.41 2.67
N TYR A 101 7.33 10.70 3.00
CA TYR A 101 8.48 11.46 3.47
C TYR A 101 8.20 12.16 4.80
N LYS A 102 9.24 12.23 5.63
CA LYS A 102 9.32 13.08 6.81
C LYS A 102 10.63 13.87 6.76
N ASP A 103 10.53 15.19 6.69
CA ASP A 103 11.68 16.11 6.66
C ASP A 103 12.69 15.70 5.57
N ASP A 104 12.18 15.51 4.34
CA ASP A 104 12.89 15.06 3.13
C ASP A 104 13.51 13.65 3.17
N LYS A 105 13.32 12.90 4.26
CA LYS A 105 13.71 11.49 4.33
C LYS A 105 12.54 10.60 3.97
N ARG A 106 12.74 9.67 3.04
CA ARG A 106 11.73 8.64 2.71
C ARG A 106 11.58 7.70 3.90
N ILE A 107 10.37 7.59 4.43
CA ILE A 107 10.02 6.73 5.57
C ILE A 107 9.13 5.55 5.18
N GLY A 108 8.67 5.48 3.93
CA GLY A 108 7.89 4.36 3.43
C GLY A 108 7.70 4.42 1.91
N ILE A 109 7.45 3.27 1.30
CA ILE A 109 7.11 3.15 -0.12
C ILE A 109 6.07 2.06 -0.35
N TYR A 110 5.10 2.39 -1.19
CA TYR A 110 4.09 1.47 -1.70
C TYR A 110 4.03 1.58 -3.21
N PHE A 111 3.37 0.61 -3.83
CA PHE A 111 3.20 0.52 -5.26
C PHE A 111 1.74 0.28 -5.60
N VAL A 112 1.39 0.58 -6.85
CA VAL A 112 0.00 0.59 -7.29
C VAL A 112 -0.15 -0.19 -8.59
N ASP A 113 -1.07 -1.14 -8.57
CA ASP A 113 -1.59 -1.84 -9.75
C ASP A 113 -2.99 -1.32 -10.06
N THR A 114 -3.13 -0.74 -11.25
CA THR A 114 -4.36 -0.15 -11.78
C THR A 114 -4.97 -0.96 -12.91
N ILE A 115 -4.33 -2.07 -13.30
CA ILE A 115 -4.68 -2.89 -14.45
C ILE A 115 -5.43 -4.16 -14.03
N GLU A 116 -4.98 -4.84 -12.96
CA GLU A 116 -5.53 -6.14 -12.52
C GLU A 116 -7.05 -6.11 -12.34
N PHE A 117 -7.59 -5.02 -11.78
CA PHE A 117 -9.00 -4.87 -11.53
C PHE A 117 -9.64 -3.79 -12.40
N LYS A 118 -10.82 -4.12 -12.97
CA LYS A 118 -11.60 -3.18 -13.81
C LYS A 118 -11.95 -1.89 -13.05
N ASN A 119 -12.52 -2.04 -11.86
CA ASN A 119 -13.09 -0.96 -11.05
C ASN A 119 -12.33 -0.68 -9.75
N LYS A 120 -11.26 -1.43 -9.48
CA LYS A 120 -10.48 -1.29 -8.25
C LYS A 120 -9.01 -1.05 -8.57
N VAL A 121 -8.26 -0.67 -7.56
CA VAL A 121 -6.82 -0.45 -7.61
C VAL A 121 -6.21 -1.19 -6.44
N ARG A 122 -5.16 -1.96 -6.69
CA ARG A 122 -4.39 -2.61 -5.63
C ARG A 122 -3.23 -1.71 -5.24
N VAL A 123 -3.14 -1.40 -3.96
CA VAL A 123 -1.97 -0.75 -3.36
C VAL A 123 -1.25 -1.80 -2.53
N PHE A 124 0.03 -2.02 -2.79
CA PHE A 124 0.77 -3.11 -2.16
C PHE A 124 2.14 -2.64 -1.67
N GLU A 125 2.58 -3.28 -0.60
CA GLU A 125 3.87 -3.03 0.02
C GLU A 125 4.99 -3.65 -0.83
N GLY A 126 6.20 -3.09 -0.79
CA GLY A 126 7.31 -3.51 -1.65
C GLY A 126 7.73 -4.97 -1.48
N SER A 127 7.57 -5.52 -0.27
CA SER A 127 7.87 -6.92 0.08
C SER A 127 6.73 -7.90 -0.23
N TYR A 128 5.60 -7.43 -0.76
CA TYR A 128 4.39 -8.21 -1.07
C TYR A 128 3.70 -8.86 0.14
N GLN A 129 4.09 -8.50 1.36
CA GLN A 129 3.52 -9.11 2.56
C GLN A 129 2.04 -8.76 2.76
N TYR A 130 1.59 -7.62 2.22
CA TYR A 130 0.18 -7.26 2.21
C TYR A 130 -0.17 -6.31 1.07
N SER A 131 -1.47 -6.26 0.79
CA SER A 131 -2.07 -5.36 -0.16
C SER A 131 -3.42 -4.84 0.34
N MET A 132 -3.82 -3.71 -0.21
CA MET A 132 -5.08 -3.04 0.02
C MET A 132 -5.77 -2.87 -1.32
N ILE A 133 -7.09 -2.93 -1.32
CA ILE A 133 -7.89 -2.70 -2.52
C ILE A 133 -8.75 -1.47 -2.28
N ILE A 134 -8.56 -0.46 -3.13
CA ILE A 134 -9.33 0.79 -3.10
C ILE A 134 -10.15 0.93 -4.37
N GLU A 135 -11.19 1.76 -4.32
CA GLU A 135 -11.99 2.07 -5.49
C GLU A 135 -11.17 2.87 -6.52
N LYS A 136 -11.28 2.49 -7.81
CA LYS A 136 -10.51 3.13 -8.89
C LYS A 136 -10.92 4.57 -9.11
N GLU A 137 -12.17 4.91 -8.82
CA GLU A 137 -12.67 6.28 -8.86
C GLU A 137 -11.96 7.17 -7.83
N PHE A 138 -11.83 6.69 -6.59
CA PHE A 138 -11.07 7.41 -5.55
C PHE A 138 -9.64 7.67 -6.03
N TRP A 139 -8.95 6.64 -6.52
CA TRP A 139 -7.58 6.79 -7.01
C TRP A 139 -7.47 7.87 -8.10
N LYS A 140 -8.37 7.84 -9.09
CA LYS A 140 -8.41 8.84 -10.17
C LYS A 140 -8.65 10.25 -9.63
N ASN A 141 -9.55 10.41 -8.66
CA ASN A 141 -9.86 11.72 -8.08
C ASN A 141 -8.69 12.24 -7.25
N TYR A 142 -8.08 11.39 -6.43
CA TYR A 142 -6.89 11.74 -5.66
C TYR A 142 -5.73 12.19 -6.57
N LEU A 143 -5.45 11.48 -7.66
CA LEU A 143 -4.43 11.92 -8.63
C LEU A 143 -4.75 13.27 -9.28
N LYS A 144 -6.03 13.63 -9.45
CA LYS A 144 -6.43 14.94 -9.96
C LYS A 144 -6.22 16.04 -8.91
N GLU A 145 -6.56 15.77 -7.65
CA GLU A 145 -6.35 16.70 -6.53
C GLU A 145 -4.88 17.10 -6.34
N LEU A 146 -3.93 16.23 -6.70
CA LEU A 146 -2.51 16.51 -6.63
C LEU A 146 -1.97 17.35 -7.80
N LYS A 147 -2.71 17.43 -8.91
CA LYS A 147 -2.26 18.21 -10.07
C LYS A 147 -2.29 19.71 -9.73
N PRO A 148 -1.41 20.52 -10.34
CA PRO A 148 -1.59 21.97 -10.35
C PRO A 148 -2.96 22.31 -10.94
N GLU A 149 -3.70 23.23 -10.31
CA GLU A 149 -4.77 23.94 -11.01
C GLU A 149 -4.09 24.73 -12.13
N ASN A 150 -4.49 24.46 -13.38
CA ASN A 150 -4.07 25.24 -14.54
C ASN A 150 -4.87 26.53 -14.60
#